data_AF-A0A5M8FMW8-F1
#
_entry.id   AF-A0A5M8FMW8-F1
#
_cell.length_a   1.000
_cell.length_b   1.000
_cell.length_c   1.000
_cell.angle_alpha   90.00
_cell.angle_beta   90.00
_cell.angle_gamma   90.00
#
_symmetry.space_group_name_H-M   'P 1'
#
loop_
_entity.id
_entity.type
_entity.pdbx_description
1 polymer ?
#
loop_
_entity_poly.entity_id
_entity_poly.type
_entity_poly.pdbx_seq_one_letter_code
_entity_poly.pdbx_strand_id
1 'polypeptide(L)'
;MNHRGFLLFFLAILVGCEQSSPPESPSSVAASDREAVAPAVVDTRSVPVHVAESEADEAKTPRKTKGQKLLARMQSVLDLSDEQSAQILSMMEVGAKNPALLTVLSDEQRAQWKAYVASRREQRKSPAEVVASWQATLDLEPAQVERIKNILAEGGNTRTLKAVLTPEQIKQLKHTRKQQKLDQAPDLSE
;
A
#
# COMPACT_ATOMS: atom_id res chain seq x y z
N MET A 1 -30.20 26.13 29.53
CA MET A 1 -29.31 26.20 30.71
C MET A 1 -29.36 24.86 31.42
N ASN A 2 -28.24 24.12 31.46
CA ASN A 2 -27.90 23.16 32.51
C ASN A 2 -26.45 22.70 32.26
N HIS A 3 -25.54 23.31 33.02
CA HIS A 3 -24.12 22.99 33.11
C HIS A 3 -23.92 21.71 33.94
N ARG A 4 -23.24 20.73 33.36
CA ARG A 4 -22.45 19.69 34.06
C ARG A 4 -21.32 19.34 33.08
N GLY A 5 -20.07 19.76 33.22
CA GLY A 5 -19.27 19.85 34.44
C GLY A 5 -18.65 18.49 34.71
N PHE A 6 -17.66 18.07 33.92
CA PHE A 6 -16.84 16.90 34.26
C PHE A 6 -15.40 17.05 33.76
N LEU A 7 -14.57 17.40 34.75
CA LEU A 7 -13.16 17.12 34.97
C LEU A 7 -12.25 16.77 33.77
N LEU A 8 -11.34 17.71 33.51
CA LEU A 8 -10.01 17.49 32.96
C LEU A 8 -9.15 16.75 34.00
N PHE A 9 -8.61 15.59 33.65
CA PHE A 9 -7.46 15.01 34.33
C PHE A 9 -6.23 15.19 33.44
N PHE A 10 -5.38 16.14 33.85
CA PHE A 10 -3.99 16.24 33.43
C PHE A 10 -3.19 15.12 34.11
N LEU A 11 -2.43 14.35 33.35
CA LEU A 11 -1.26 13.66 33.89
C LEU A 11 -0.11 13.80 32.89
N ALA A 12 0.74 14.77 33.16
CA ALA A 12 2.06 14.90 32.57
C ALA A 12 3.01 13.94 33.28
N ILE A 13 3.68 13.07 32.53
CA ILE A 13 4.86 12.34 33.02
C ILE A 13 6.06 12.82 32.20
N LEU A 14 6.85 13.66 32.84
CA LEU A 14 8.23 13.99 32.51
C LEU A 14 9.13 12.97 33.19
N VAL A 15 9.77 12.11 32.39
CA VAL A 15 10.99 11.35 32.72
C VAL A 15 11.71 11.24 31.37
N GLY A 16 12.96 11.60 31.17
CA GLY A 16 14.09 11.90 32.04
C GLY A 16 15.29 11.63 31.13
N CYS A 17 16.13 12.64 30.91
CA CYS A 17 17.34 12.51 30.12
C CYS A 17 18.26 11.46 30.76
N GLU A 18 18.78 10.51 29.99
CA GLU A 18 20.09 9.94 30.30
C GLU A 18 20.85 9.61 29.01
N GLN A 19 21.88 10.41 28.76
CA GLN A 19 22.97 10.14 27.84
C GLN A 19 23.85 9.03 28.44
N SER A 20 24.22 8.03 27.65
CA SER A 20 25.49 7.33 27.86
C SER A 20 26.11 6.99 26.51
N SER A 21 27.31 7.54 26.33
CA SER A 21 28.22 7.51 25.18
C SER A 21 28.75 6.09 24.84
N PRO A 22 29.42 5.94 23.67
CA PRO A 22 29.88 4.66 23.15
C PRO A 22 31.31 4.33 23.63
N PRO A 23 31.78 3.09 23.44
CA PRO A 23 33.20 2.82 23.31
C PRO A 23 33.56 2.40 21.88
N GLU A 24 34.37 3.23 21.24
CA GLU A 24 35.37 2.76 20.26
C GLU A 24 36.37 1.85 20.97
N SER A 25 36.84 0.81 20.29
CA SER A 25 38.28 0.48 20.27
C SER A 25 38.61 -0.69 19.30
N PRO A 26 39.89 -0.77 18.86
CA PRO A 26 40.29 -1.22 17.52
C PRO A 26 41.11 -2.53 17.54
N SER A 27 41.28 -3.18 16.38
CA SER A 27 42.47 -3.99 16.02
C SER A 27 42.30 -4.47 14.57
N SER A 28 43.06 -3.99 13.58
CA SER A 28 44.43 -4.39 13.23
C SER A 28 44.58 -5.91 13.03
N VAL A 29 44.81 -6.36 11.77
CA VAL A 29 45.98 -7.16 11.33
C VAL A 29 46.14 -7.07 9.78
N ALA A 30 47.38 -6.73 9.37
CA ALA A 30 48.17 -7.04 8.15
C ALA A 30 47.49 -7.71 6.93
N ALA A 31 47.61 -7.24 5.69
CA ALA A 31 48.79 -7.01 4.81
C ALA A 31 49.26 -8.26 4.01
N SER A 32 49.85 -7.96 2.83
CA SER A 32 50.51 -8.81 1.81
C SER A 32 49.60 -9.49 0.78
N ASP A 33 49.63 -9.00 -0.47
CA ASP A 33 50.56 -9.32 -1.58
C ASP A 33 50.02 -10.50 -2.41
N ARG A 34 49.45 -10.23 -3.59
CA ARG A 34 50.11 -10.11 -4.90
C ARG A 34 50.28 -11.48 -5.54
N GLU A 35 49.41 -11.80 -6.50
CA GLU A 35 49.80 -12.66 -7.60
C GLU A 35 49.10 -12.23 -8.89
N ALA A 36 49.93 -11.98 -9.89
CA ALA A 36 49.56 -11.59 -11.24
C ALA A 36 49.51 -12.85 -12.10
N VAL A 37 48.45 -13.04 -12.88
CA VAL A 37 48.52 -13.84 -14.12
C VAL A 37 47.72 -13.11 -15.21
N ALA A 38 48.39 -13.00 -16.35
CA ALA A 38 48.09 -12.17 -17.52
C ALA A 38 46.99 -12.77 -18.43
N PRO A 39 46.58 -12.05 -19.50
CA PRO A 39 45.33 -12.26 -20.24
C PRO A 39 45.50 -13.07 -21.55
N ALA A 40 44.36 -13.22 -22.24
CA ALA A 40 44.16 -13.70 -23.61
C ALA A 40 43.94 -15.22 -23.77
N VAL A 41 42.77 -15.62 -24.27
CA VAL A 41 42.61 -16.12 -25.65
C VAL A 41 41.17 -15.90 -26.12
N VAL A 42 41.02 -15.38 -27.33
CA VAL A 42 39.81 -15.34 -28.15
C VAL A 42 39.45 -16.77 -28.57
N ASP A 43 38.18 -17.15 -28.47
CA ASP A 43 37.64 -18.19 -29.35
C ASP A 43 36.23 -17.83 -29.83
N THR A 44 36.19 -17.45 -31.10
CA THR A 44 35.00 -17.21 -31.92
C THR A 44 34.49 -18.53 -32.45
N ARG A 45 33.36 -19.01 -31.94
CA ARG A 45 32.55 -20.02 -32.64
C ARG A 45 31.11 -19.58 -32.80
N SER A 46 30.84 -19.07 -34.01
CA SER A 46 29.56 -19.04 -34.69
C SER A 46 28.86 -20.41 -34.61
N VAL A 47 27.55 -20.48 -34.35
CA VAL A 47 26.42 -20.73 -35.29
C VAL A 47 25.36 -21.52 -34.45
N PRO A 48 24.03 -21.55 -34.71
CA PRO A 48 23.18 -20.75 -35.58
C PRO A 48 22.08 -19.96 -34.83
N VAL A 49 21.65 -18.91 -35.51
CA VAL A 49 20.34 -18.29 -35.37
C VAL A 49 19.25 -19.34 -35.60
N HIS A 50 18.58 -19.77 -34.54
CA HIS A 50 17.19 -20.20 -34.64
C HIS A 50 16.31 -19.01 -34.27
N VAL A 51 15.88 -18.28 -35.29
CA VAL A 51 14.64 -17.50 -35.22
C VAL A 51 13.53 -18.52 -35.01
N ALA A 52 13.24 -18.82 -33.74
CA ALA A 52 11.94 -19.29 -33.35
C ALA A 52 11.06 -18.05 -33.29
N GLU A 53 10.47 -17.70 -34.43
CA GLU A 53 9.17 -17.02 -34.45
C GLU A 53 8.22 -17.92 -33.66
N SER A 54 8.00 -17.55 -32.40
CA SER A 54 7.03 -18.18 -31.53
C SER A 54 6.37 -17.06 -30.75
N GLU A 55 5.08 -16.97 -31.03
CA GLU A 55 4.05 -16.44 -30.15
C GLU A 55 3.90 -14.92 -30.20
N ALA A 56 2.93 -14.53 -31.02
CA ALA A 56 2.00 -13.45 -30.72
C ALA A 56 1.47 -13.64 -29.29
N ASP A 57 2.23 -13.19 -28.30
CA ASP A 57 1.78 -12.94 -26.95
C ASP A 57 0.87 -11.72 -27.06
N GLU A 58 -0.45 -11.98 -27.12
CA GLU A 58 -1.47 -10.95 -26.99
C GLU A 58 -1.02 -9.96 -25.92
N ALA A 59 -0.83 -8.70 -26.31
CA ALA A 59 -0.30 -7.64 -25.45
C ALA A 59 -1.18 -7.47 -24.21
N LYS A 60 -0.92 -8.30 -23.20
CA LYS A 60 -1.56 -8.26 -21.90
C LYS A 60 -1.02 -7.03 -21.22
N THR A 61 -1.78 -5.94 -21.33
CA THR A 61 -1.39 -4.63 -20.79
C THR A 61 -0.75 -4.80 -19.41
N PRO A 62 0.48 -4.29 -19.20
CA PRO A 62 1.20 -4.53 -17.96
C PRO A 62 0.36 -4.03 -16.79
N ARG A 63 0.21 -4.86 -15.76
CA ARG A 63 -0.57 -4.51 -14.56
C ARG A 63 0.01 -3.24 -13.95
N LYS A 64 -0.76 -2.14 -13.99
CA LYS A 64 -0.34 -0.86 -13.41
C LYS A 64 0.15 -1.03 -11.96
N THR A 65 1.33 -0.48 -11.67
CA THR A 65 1.91 -0.49 -10.31
C THR A 65 1.03 0.29 -9.33
N LYS A 66 1.25 0.12 -8.01
CA LYS A 66 0.53 0.92 -7.01
C LYS A 66 0.74 2.43 -7.22
N GLY A 67 1.95 2.83 -7.61
CA GLY A 67 2.28 4.23 -7.93
C GLY A 67 1.54 4.73 -9.16
N GLN A 68 1.54 3.96 -10.25
CA GLN A 68 0.80 4.33 -11.48
C GLN A 68 -0.71 4.45 -11.24
N LYS A 69 -1.28 3.61 -10.36
CA LYS A 69 -2.70 3.73 -9.98
C LYS A 69 -2.98 4.97 -9.13
N LEU A 70 -2.04 5.35 -8.25
CA LEU A 70 -2.15 6.57 -7.48
C LEU A 70 -2.08 7.79 -8.39
N LEU A 71 -1.10 7.85 -9.30
CA LEU A 71 -0.96 8.94 -10.25
C LEU A 71 -2.20 9.09 -11.13
N ALA A 72 -2.68 8.00 -11.73
CA ALA A 72 -3.89 8.05 -12.56
C ALA A 72 -5.10 8.59 -11.78
N ARG A 73 -5.19 8.31 -10.48
CA ARG A 73 -6.24 8.85 -9.63
C ARG A 73 -6.01 10.33 -9.29
N MET A 74 -4.77 10.74 -9.06
CA MET A 74 -4.43 12.15 -8.87
C MET A 74 -4.75 12.94 -10.14
N GLN A 75 -4.37 12.47 -11.33
CA GLN A 75 -4.69 13.08 -12.62
C GLN A 75 -6.20 13.17 -12.89
N SER A 76 -6.99 12.21 -12.41
CA SER A 76 -8.46 12.26 -12.57
C SER A 76 -9.17 13.27 -11.65
N VAL A 77 -8.47 13.77 -10.64
CA VAL A 77 -9.03 14.64 -9.58
C VAL A 77 -8.40 16.03 -9.62
N LEU A 78 -7.14 16.09 -10.02
CA LEU A 78 -6.31 17.27 -10.08
C LEU A 78 -5.89 17.42 -11.54
N ASP A 79 -6.03 18.63 -12.07
CA ASP A 79 -5.46 19.01 -13.37
C ASP A 79 -3.93 19.12 -13.23
N LEU A 80 -3.27 17.97 -13.16
CA LEU A 80 -1.80 17.90 -13.06
C LEU A 80 -1.18 18.24 -14.41
N SER A 81 -0.14 19.06 -14.40
CA SER A 81 0.69 19.23 -15.59
C SER A 81 1.49 17.98 -15.92
N ASP A 82 1.98 17.88 -17.16
CA ASP A 82 2.86 16.80 -17.58
C ASP A 82 4.16 16.79 -16.76
N GLU A 83 4.70 17.98 -16.44
CA GLU A 83 5.88 18.15 -15.60
C GLU A 83 5.65 17.65 -14.16
N GLN A 84 4.52 18.03 -13.55
CA GLN A 84 4.13 17.53 -12.22
C GLN A 84 3.95 16.02 -12.23
N SER A 85 3.32 15.48 -13.28
CA SER A 85 3.11 14.04 -13.44
C SER A 85 4.44 13.28 -13.55
N ALA A 86 5.37 13.78 -14.36
CA ALA A 86 6.71 13.21 -14.51
C ALA A 86 7.51 13.28 -13.20
N GLN A 87 7.44 14.41 -12.48
CA GLN A 87 8.13 14.57 -11.20
C GLN A 87 7.57 13.62 -10.14
N ILE A 88 6.24 13.50 -10.02
CA ILE A 88 5.61 12.56 -9.08
C ILE A 88 5.97 11.11 -9.43
N LEU A 89 6.03 10.75 -10.72
CA LEU A 89 6.49 9.43 -11.16
C LEU A 89 7.93 9.14 -10.73
N SER A 90 8.86 10.06 -11.00
CA SER A 90 10.25 9.92 -10.61
C SER A 90 10.41 9.78 -9.09
N MET A 91 9.67 10.57 -8.31
CA MET A 91 9.64 10.45 -6.85
C MET A 91 9.14 9.07 -6.40
N MET A 92 8.14 8.51 -7.07
CA MET A 92 7.63 7.18 -6.75
C MET A 92 8.62 6.06 -7.11
N GLU A 93 9.40 6.21 -8.17
CA GLU A 93 10.45 5.26 -8.57
C GLU A 93 11.55 5.15 -7.51
N VAL A 94 11.91 6.26 -6.88
CA VAL A 94 12.87 6.28 -5.75
C VAL A 94 12.21 5.96 -4.40
N GLY A 95 10.93 5.60 -4.38
CA GLY A 95 10.22 5.13 -3.19
C GLY A 95 9.60 6.22 -2.29
N ALA A 96 9.42 7.44 -2.81
CA ALA A 96 8.80 8.52 -2.05
C ALA A 96 7.37 8.16 -1.61
N LYS A 97 7.05 8.54 -0.37
CA LYS A 97 5.72 8.33 0.23
C LYS A 97 4.80 9.52 -0.04
N ASN A 98 3.51 9.30 0.15
CA ASN A 98 2.44 10.26 -0.15
C ASN A 98 2.72 11.71 0.32
N PRO A 99 3.17 11.99 1.56
CA PRO A 99 3.43 13.37 1.99
C PRO A 99 4.49 14.09 1.13
N ALA A 100 5.52 13.37 0.68
CA ALA A 100 6.54 13.92 -0.20
C ALA A 100 5.98 14.21 -1.60
N LEU A 101 5.10 13.35 -2.13
CA LEU A 101 4.49 13.59 -3.45
C LEU A 101 3.64 14.88 -3.46
N LEU A 102 3.00 15.22 -2.33
CA LEU A 102 2.16 16.42 -2.21
C LEU A 102 2.96 17.73 -2.21
N THR A 103 4.29 17.70 -2.10
CA THR A 103 5.11 18.93 -2.17
C THR A 103 5.24 19.46 -3.60
N VAL A 104 4.99 18.63 -4.61
CA VAL A 104 4.98 18.98 -6.04
C VAL A 104 3.70 19.75 -6.43
N LEU A 105 2.66 19.64 -5.60
CA LEU A 105 1.36 20.22 -5.86
C LEU A 105 1.25 21.64 -5.30
N SER A 106 0.43 22.47 -5.97
CA SER A 106 0.02 23.77 -5.41
C SER A 106 -0.84 23.60 -4.16
N ASP A 107 -0.98 24.66 -3.36
CA ASP A 107 -1.84 24.64 -2.17
C ASP A 107 -3.30 24.29 -2.50
N GLU A 108 -3.80 24.80 -3.62
CA GLU A 108 -5.15 24.51 -4.10
C GLU A 108 -5.30 23.03 -4.49
N GLN A 109 -4.36 22.49 -5.27
CA GLN A 109 -4.35 21.07 -5.64
C GLN A 109 -4.25 20.17 -4.40
N ARG A 110 -3.45 20.55 -3.40
CA ARG A 110 -3.38 19.84 -2.11
C ARG A 110 -4.72 19.85 -1.38
N ALA A 111 -5.41 20.99 -1.35
CA ALA A 111 -6.72 21.12 -0.72
C ALA A 111 -7.78 20.26 -1.44
N GLN A 112 -7.81 20.29 -2.77
CA GLN A 112 -8.69 19.45 -3.59
C GLN A 112 -8.42 17.96 -3.35
N TRP A 113 -7.15 17.55 -3.35
CA TRP A 113 -6.78 16.17 -3.07
C TRP A 113 -7.20 15.73 -1.67
N LYS A 114 -7.02 16.60 -0.66
CA LYS A 114 -7.45 16.33 0.71
C LYS A 114 -8.97 16.17 0.81
N ALA A 115 -9.73 17.05 0.14
CA ALA A 115 -11.18 16.96 0.07
C ALA A 115 -11.64 15.66 -0.61
N TYR A 116 -10.99 15.28 -1.71
CA TYR A 116 -11.25 14.01 -2.39
C TYR A 116 -10.94 12.79 -1.50
N VAL A 117 -9.81 12.79 -0.80
CA VAL A 117 -9.46 11.69 0.12
C VAL A 117 -10.48 11.63 1.28
N ALA A 118 -10.95 12.77 1.78
CA ALA A 118 -11.97 12.84 2.82
C ALA A 118 -13.33 12.31 2.32
N SER A 119 -13.79 12.71 1.13
CA SER A 119 -15.05 12.20 0.57
C SER A 119 -15.00 10.69 0.32
N ARG A 120 -13.85 10.18 -0.14
CA ARG A 120 -13.63 8.73 -0.28
C ARG A 120 -13.59 8.01 1.06
N ARG A 121 -13.19 8.68 2.14
CA ARG A 121 -13.24 8.13 3.49
C ARG A 121 -14.69 8.06 4.00
N GLU A 122 -15.50 9.06 3.69
CA GLU A 122 -16.93 9.09 4.03
C GLU A 122 -17.73 8.04 3.26
N GLN A 123 -17.39 7.80 1.99
CA GLN A 123 -17.99 6.71 1.19
C GLN A 123 -17.59 5.30 1.65
N ARG A 124 -16.61 5.15 2.55
CA ARG A 124 -16.24 3.83 3.06
C ARG A 124 -17.24 3.39 4.11
N LYS A 125 -17.61 2.12 4.04
CA LYS A 125 -18.38 1.46 5.10
C LYS A 125 -17.71 1.69 6.45
N SER A 126 -18.49 2.18 7.40
CA SER A 126 -18.10 2.30 8.79
C SER A 126 -17.76 0.93 9.39
N PRO A 127 -16.98 0.87 10.49
CA PRO A 127 -16.72 -0.39 11.18
C PRO A 127 -17.99 -1.21 11.49
N ALA A 128 -19.05 -0.53 11.94
CA ALA A 128 -20.33 -1.15 12.25
C ALA A 128 -20.99 -1.76 10.99
N GLU A 129 -20.99 -1.05 9.87
CA GLU A 129 -21.52 -1.56 8.59
C GLU A 129 -20.69 -2.72 8.04
N VAL A 130 -19.37 -2.72 8.25
CA VAL A 130 -18.51 -3.85 7.87
C VAL A 130 -18.88 -5.09 8.68
N VAL A 131 -19.02 -4.96 10.00
CA VAL A 131 -19.42 -6.05 10.90
C VAL A 131 -20.80 -6.57 10.52
N ALA A 132 -21.80 -5.70 10.38
CA ALA A 132 -23.16 -6.07 10.01
C ALA A 132 -23.19 -6.77 8.63
N SER A 133 -22.45 -6.24 7.65
CA SER A 133 -22.34 -6.86 6.33
C SER A 133 -21.71 -8.26 6.38
N TRP A 134 -20.76 -8.49 7.30
CA TRP A 134 -20.13 -9.79 7.44
C TRP A 134 -21.02 -10.76 8.21
N GLN A 135 -21.72 -10.32 9.26
CA GLN A 135 -22.72 -11.14 9.97
C GLN A 135 -23.89 -11.56 9.06
N ALA A 136 -24.29 -10.71 8.12
CA ALA A 136 -25.35 -11.05 7.17
C ALA A 136 -24.89 -12.09 6.13
N THR A 137 -23.59 -12.17 5.85
CA THR A 137 -23.03 -13.06 4.81
C THR A 137 -22.44 -14.34 5.39
N LEU A 138 -21.95 -14.25 6.62
CA LEU A 138 -21.20 -15.29 7.31
C LEU A 138 -21.89 -15.58 8.62
N ASP A 139 -21.97 -16.86 8.96
CA ASP A 139 -22.37 -17.28 10.30
C ASP A 139 -21.21 -17.01 11.27
N LEU A 140 -21.16 -15.79 11.83
CA LEU A 140 -20.13 -15.33 12.75
C LEU A 140 -20.55 -15.56 14.20
N GLU A 141 -19.72 -16.26 14.94
CA GLU A 141 -19.87 -16.42 16.39
C GLU A 141 -19.80 -15.06 17.10
N PRO A 142 -20.55 -14.83 18.19
CA PRO A 142 -20.53 -13.57 18.93
C PRO A 142 -19.12 -13.20 19.42
N ALA A 143 -18.31 -14.18 19.80
CA ALA A 143 -16.91 -13.96 20.17
C ALA A 143 -16.04 -13.50 18.98
N GLN A 144 -16.31 -13.96 17.75
CA GLN A 144 -15.61 -13.48 16.55
C GLN A 144 -16.02 -12.04 16.23
N VAL A 145 -17.30 -11.71 16.38
CA VAL A 145 -17.84 -10.36 16.15
C VAL A 145 -17.15 -9.34 17.05
N GLU A 146 -17.02 -9.63 18.35
CA GLU A 146 -16.32 -8.75 19.29
C GLU A 146 -14.84 -8.59 18.93
N ARG A 147 -14.15 -9.66 18.54
CA ARG A 147 -12.76 -9.56 18.05
C ARG A 147 -12.64 -8.69 16.80
N ILE A 148 -13.57 -8.82 15.86
CA ILE A 148 -13.60 -8.00 14.64
C ILE A 148 -13.83 -6.52 14.99
N LYS A 149 -14.77 -6.21 15.89
CA LYS A 149 -15.02 -4.83 16.36
C LYS A 149 -13.76 -4.23 16.98
N ASN A 150 -13.07 -4.96 17.85
CA ASN A 150 -11.83 -4.50 18.48
C ASN A 150 -10.74 -4.21 17.44
N ILE A 151 -10.53 -5.14 16.49
CA ILE A 151 -9.55 -4.93 15.40
C ILE A 151 -9.89 -3.68 14.59
N LEU A 152 -11.16 -3.43 14.30
CA LEU A 152 -11.57 -2.25 13.55
C LEU A 152 -11.41 -0.95 14.36
N ALA A 153 -11.68 -0.99 15.68
CA ALA A 153 -11.48 0.14 16.58
C ALA A 153 -9.99 0.52 16.68
N GLU A 154 -9.10 -0.46 16.66
CA GLU A 154 -7.64 -0.27 16.65
C GLU A 154 -7.08 0.13 15.26
N GLY A 155 -7.93 0.23 14.23
CA GLY A 155 -7.50 0.54 12.86
C GLY A 155 -6.79 -0.62 12.15
N GLY A 156 -7.06 -1.85 12.57
CA GLY A 156 -6.52 -3.07 11.99
C GLY A 156 -6.83 -3.24 10.51
N ASN A 157 -5.97 -3.97 9.82
CA ASN A 157 -6.03 -4.12 8.37
C ASN A 157 -6.77 -5.40 7.94
N THR A 158 -6.93 -5.59 6.63
CA THR A 158 -7.61 -6.78 6.10
C THR A 158 -6.91 -8.10 6.48
N ARG A 159 -5.60 -8.10 6.75
CA ARG A 159 -4.88 -9.31 7.17
C ARG A 159 -5.26 -9.70 8.59
N THR A 160 -5.32 -8.74 9.52
CA THR A 160 -5.71 -9.01 10.91
C THR A 160 -7.17 -9.44 10.99
N LEU A 161 -8.07 -8.80 10.23
CA LEU A 161 -9.48 -9.22 10.18
C LEU A 161 -9.66 -10.65 9.66
N LYS A 162 -8.91 -11.03 8.61
CA LYS A 162 -8.97 -12.40 8.06
C LYS A 162 -8.44 -13.46 9.02
N ALA A 163 -7.54 -13.11 9.93
CA ALA A 163 -7.01 -14.07 10.90
C ALA A 163 -8.06 -14.53 11.93
N VAL A 164 -9.15 -13.77 12.10
CA VAL A 164 -10.28 -14.12 13.00
C VAL A 164 -11.28 -15.06 12.31
N LEU A 165 -11.25 -15.12 10.98
CA LEU A 165 -12.20 -15.89 10.17
C LEU A 165 -11.67 -17.29 9.86
N THR A 166 -12.57 -18.24 9.70
CA THR A 166 -12.22 -19.58 9.21
C THR A 166 -11.90 -19.53 7.71
N PRO A 167 -11.13 -20.50 7.19
CA PRO A 167 -10.83 -20.59 5.76
C PRO A 167 -12.11 -20.63 4.89
N GLU A 168 -13.16 -21.30 5.35
CA GLU A 168 -14.44 -21.38 4.64
C GLU A 168 -15.19 -20.05 4.62
N GLN A 169 -15.23 -19.33 5.75
CA GLN A 169 -15.78 -17.96 5.80
C GLN A 169 -15.02 -17.02 4.84
N ILE A 170 -13.69 -17.15 4.74
CA ILE A 170 -12.88 -16.36 3.79
C ILE A 170 -13.24 -16.71 2.33
N LYS A 171 -13.48 -17.99 2.02
CA LYS A 171 -13.93 -18.41 0.69
C LYS A 171 -15.31 -17.84 0.36
N GLN A 172 -16.26 -17.88 1.29
CA GLN A 172 -17.59 -17.28 1.14
C GLN A 172 -17.48 -15.78 0.84
N LEU A 173 -16.68 -15.00 1.60
CA LEU A 173 -16.46 -13.58 1.31
C LEU A 173 -15.89 -13.34 -0.10
N LYS A 174 -14.99 -14.20 -0.58
CA LYS A 174 -14.45 -14.10 -1.94
C LYS A 174 -15.53 -14.37 -2.99
N HIS A 175 -16.35 -15.39 -2.77
CA HIS A 175 -17.45 -15.75 -3.67
C HIS A 175 -18.48 -14.62 -3.75
N THR A 176 -18.97 -14.13 -2.61
CA THR A 176 -19.95 -13.03 -2.55
C THR A 176 -19.42 -11.77 -3.24
N ARG A 177 -18.15 -11.41 -3.03
CA ARG A 177 -17.53 -10.27 -3.74
C ARG A 177 -17.40 -10.49 -5.24
N LYS A 178 -17.11 -11.72 -5.68
CA LYS A 178 -17.03 -12.06 -7.10
C LYS A 178 -18.42 -11.92 -7.73
N GLN A 179 -19.45 -12.44 -7.06
CA GLN A 179 -20.82 -12.35 -7.53
C GLN A 179 -21.31 -10.90 -7.62
N GLN A 180 -21.12 -10.11 -6.57
CA GLN A 180 -21.45 -8.68 -6.58
C GLN A 180 -20.77 -7.91 -7.71
N LYS A 181 -19.54 -8.31 -8.08
CA LYS A 181 -18.82 -7.69 -9.19
C LYS A 181 -19.39 -8.11 -10.55
N LEU A 182 -19.87 -9.35 -10.68
CA LEU A 182 -20.53 -9.85 -11.88
C LEU A 182 -21.90 -9.16 -12.05
N ASP A 183 -22.68 -9.05 -10.98
CA ASP A 183 -24.01 -8.42 -11.01
C ASP A 183 -23.93 -6.90 -11.26
N GLN A 184 -22.79 -6.26 -10.92
CA GLN A 184 -22.54 -4.84 -11.20
C GLN A 184 -21.83 -4.59 -12.55
N ALA A 185 -21.47 -5.64 -13.28
CA ALA A 185 -20.96 -5.44 -14.63
C ALA A 185 -22.14 -4.96 -15.50
N PRO A 186 -22.03 -3.82 -16.20
CA PRO A 186 -23.06 -3.44 -17.16
C PRO A 186 -23.18 -4.56 -18.19
N ASP A 187 -24.42 -4.96 -18.47
CA ASP A 187 -24.74 -5.92 -19.51
C ASP A 187 -24.27 -5.32 -20.85
N LEU A 188 -23.09 -5.74 -21.32
CA LEU A 188 -22.53 -5.37 -22.62
C LEU A 188 -23.06 -6.34 -23.69
N SER A 189 -24.36 -6.62 -23.65
CA SER A 189 -25.07 -7.32 -24.71
C SER A 189 -25.61 -6.28 -25.69
N GLU A 190 -24.77 -5.87 -26.64
CA GLU A 190 -25.18 -5.34 -27.94
C GLU A 190 -24.82 -6.35 -29.04
#